data_AF-A0A3P5XFG3-F1
#
_entry.id   AF-A0A3P5XFG3-F1
#
_cell.length_a   1.000
_cell.length_b   1.000
_cell.length_c   1.000
_cell.angle_alpha   90.00
_cell.angle_beta   90.00
_cell.angle_gamma   90.00
#
_symmetry.space_group_name_H-M   'P 1'
#
loop_
_entity.id
_entity.type
_entity.pdbx_description
1 polymer ?
#
loop_
_entity_poly.entity_id
_entity_poly.type
_entity_poly.pdbx_seq_one_letter_code
_entity_poly.pdbx_strand_id
1 'polypeptide(L)'
;MISITIPKPDITIVQRDQELGAGVVPIKPIYGFIDLHEIPRDKGGIILFYNNKGELLFAGKARKLRQRVKKHFEDNVSPIKEHRNEVKEISVIIIEDPMEREIYETYIINTQRARYNVDKVFFE
;
A
#
# COMPACT_ATOMS: atom_id res chain seq x y z
N MET A 1 -10.58 -25.47 9.01
CA MET A 1 -10.03 -24.38 8.16
C MET A 1 -10.32 -23.07 8.88
N ILE A 2 -9.35 -22.16 8.99
CA ILE A 2 -9.57 -20.86 9.64
C ILE A 2 -10.37 -19.97 8.67
N SER A 3 -11.36 -19.23 9.16
CA SER A 3 -12.10 -18.23 8.38
C SER A 3 -11.69 -16.84 8.86
N ILE A 4 -11.08 -16.05 7.97
CA ILE A 4 -10.68 -14.67 8.22
C ILE A 4 -11.29 -13.83 7.09
N THR A 5 -11.99 -12.75 7.43
CA THR A 5 -12.52 -11.80 6.45
C THR A 5 -11.58 -10.61 6.36
N ILE A 6 -11.06 -10.32 5.17
CA ILE A 6 -10.20 -9.16 4.96
C ILE A 6 -11.06 -7.90 5.02
N PRO A 7 -10.76 -6.92 5.88
CA PRO A 7 -11.50 -5.66 5.94
C PRO A 7 -11.40 -4.91 4.61
N LYS A 8 -12.42 -4.10 4.31
CA LYS A 8 -12.35 -3.18 3.17
C LYS A 8 -11.27 -2.13 3.43
N PRO A 9 -10.58 -1.63 2.38
CA PRO A 9 -9.69 -0.48 2.51
C PRO A 9 -10.42 0.72 3.09
N ASP A 10 -9.79 1.39 4.05
CA ASP A 10 -10.28 2.67 4.59
C ASP A 10 -9.99 3.81 3.63
N ILE A 11 -8.86 3.73 2.91
CA ILE A 11 -8.39 4.74 1.98
C ILE A 11 -7.77 4.05 0.77
N THR A 12 -8.14 4.54 -0.42
CA THR A 12 -7.60 4.08 -1.70
C THR A 12 -7.19 5.31 -2.52
N ILE A 13 -5.94 5.32 -2.96
CA ILE A 13 -5.35 6.38 -3.77
C ILE A 13 -4.92 5.79 -5.11
N VAL A 14 -5.40 6.37 -6.19
CA VAL A 14 -5.02 6.01 -7.56
C VAL A 14 -4.12 7.08 -8.16
N GLN A 15 -3.28 6.71 -9.13
CA GLN A 15 -2.55 7.70 -9.93
C GLN A 15 -3.53 8.61 -10.66
N ARG A 16 -3.28 9.92 -10.61
CA ARG A 16 -4.01 10.91 -11.40
C ARG A 16 -3.13 12.11 -11.73
N ASP A 17 -3.44 12.74 -12.86
CA ASP A 17 -2.83 14.01 -13.23
C ASP A 17 -3.40 15.14 -12.38
N GLN A 18 -2.55 16.12 -12.05
CA GLN A 18 -2.98 17.31 -11.32
C GLN A 18 -3.62 18.30 -12.31
N GLU A 19 -4.87 18.69 -12.07
CA GLU A 19 -5.49 19.81 -12.79
C GLU A 19 -4.90 21.13 -12.29
N LEU A 20 -4.06 21.76 -13.12
CA LEU A 20 -3.40 23.03 -12.82
C LEU A 20 -4.33 24.19 -13.17
N GLY A 21 -5.24 24.53 -12.26
CA GLY A 21 -6.05 25.75 -12.32
C GLY A 21 -5.32 27.00 -11.81
N ALA A 22 -5.85 28.18 -12.12
CA ALA A 22 -5.29 29.45 -11.63
C ALA A 22 -5.31 29.49 -10.08
N GLY A 23 -4.14 29.64 -9.45
CA GLY A 23 -3.97 29.70 -8.00
C GLY A 23 -3.65 28.38 -7.30
N VAL A 24 -3.56 27.26 -8.04
CA VAL A 24 -3.18 25.96 -7.46
C VAL A 24 -1.65 25.82 -7.42
N VAL A 25 -1.10 25.55 -6.23
CA VAL A 25 0.33 25.24 -6.08
C VAL A 25 0.59 23.81 -6.60
N PRO A 26 1.53 23.60 -7.53
CA PRO A 26 1.86 22.28 -8.04
C PRO A 26 2.35 21.36 -6.92
N ILE A 27 1.74 20.17 -6.79
CA ILE A 27 2.19 19.14 -5.85
C ILE A 27 3.16 18.24 -6.62
N LYS A 28 4.39 18.11 -6.15
CA LYS A 28 5.34 17.18 -6.77
C LYS A 28 4.83 15.74 -6.60
N PRO A 29 4.51 15.02 -7.69
CA PRO A 29 4.02 13.65 -7.58
C PRO A 29 5.12 12.71 -7.12
N ILE A 30 4.76 11.72 -6.31
CA ILE A 30 5.61 10.57 -5.99
C ILE A 30 5.11 9.43 -6.87
N TYR A 31 5.83 9.10 -7.94
CA TYR A 31 5.41 8.06 -8.91
C TYR A 31 3.94 8.24 -9.36
N GLY A 32 3.52 9.46 -9.71
CA GLY A 32 2.16 9.75 -10.14
C GLY A 32 1.10 9.85 -9.02
N PHE A 33 1.50 9.68 -7.75
CA PHE A 33 0.61 9.87 -6.60
C PHE A 33 0.79 11.27 -5.99
N ILE A 34 -0.31 12.03 -5.91
CA ILE A 34 -0.37 13.37 -5.30
C ILE A 34 -1.16 13.39 -3.99
N ASP A 35 -2.01 12.39 -3.77
CA ASP A 35 -2.95 12.36 -2.63
C ASP A 35 -2.46 11.51 -1.45
N LEU A 36 -1.16 11.24 -1.34
CA LEU A 36 -0.59 10.54 -0.16
C LEU A 36 -0.87 11.24 1.18
N HIS A 37 -1.31 12.50 1.12
CA HIS A 37 -1.75 13.28 2.27
C HIS A 37 -3.14 12.88 2.80
N GLU A 38 -3.85 11.96 2.16
CA GLU A 38 -5.10 11.39 2.66
C GLU A 38 -4.85 10.30 3.71
N ILE A 39 -3.77 9.51 3.55
CA ILE A 39 -3.39 8.45 4.51
C ILE A 39 -3.02 9.06 5.87
N PRO A 40 -3.63 8.73 7.02
CA PRO A 40 -3.24 9.29 8.31
C PRO A 40 -1.76 9.07 8.63
N ARG A 41 -1.11 10.06 9.25
CA ARG A 41 0.33 10.02 9.55
C ARG A 41 0.68 9.23 10.81
N ASP A 42 -0.29 9.10 11.71
CA ASP A 42 -0.19 8.57 13.07
C ASP A 42 -0.87 7.19 13.25
N LYS A 43 -1.50 6.66 12.19
CA LYS A 43 -2.20 5.37 12.23
C LYS A 43 -1.36 4.20 11.75
N GLY A 44 -1.57 3.05 12.39
CA GLY A 44 -1.04 1.76 11.98
C GLY A 44 -1.99 1.03 11.03
N GLY A 45 -1.47 0.04 10.32
CA GLY A 45 -2.32 -0.77 9.45
C GLY A 45 -1.57 -1.64 8.45
N ILE A 46 -2.27 -2.02 7.40
CA ILE A 46 -1.76 -2.74 6.24
C ILE A 46 -1.73 -1.82 5.02
N ILE A 47 -0.67 -1.90 4.24
CA ILE A 47 -0.50 -1.25 2.94
C ILE A 47 -0.67 -2.31 1.86
N LEU A 48 -1.41 -1.97 0.81
CA LEU A 48 -1.67 -2.81 -0.34
C LEU A 48 -1.32 -2.03 -1.60
N PHE A 49 -0.43 -2.56 -2.44
CA PHE A 49 -0.09 -1.99 -3.73
C PHE A 49 -0.64 -2.85 -4.84
N TYR A 50 -1.39 -2.24 -5.76
CA TYR A 50 -1.99 -2.93 -6.90
C TYR A 50 -1.52 -2.33 -8.22
N ASN A 51 -1.51 -3.15 -9.28
CA ASN A 51 -1.29 -2.68 -10.65
C ASN A 51 -2.60 -2.32 -11.37
N ASN A 52 -2.52 -1.92 -12.64
CA ASN A 52 -3.69 -1.57 -13.46
C ASN A 52 -4.66 -2.75 -13.73
N LYS A 53 -4.25 -3.99 -13.46
CA LYS A 53 -5.10 -5.18 -13.58
C LYS A 53 -5.78 -5.56 -12.26
N GLY A 54 -5.54 -4.80 -11.19
CA GLY A 54 -6.02 -5.14 -9.85
C GLY A 54 -5.26 -6.29 -9.20
N GLU A 55 -4.09 -6.68 -9.72
CA GLU A 55 -3.26 -7.72 -9.11
C GLU A 55 -2.49 -7.14 -7.93
N LEU A 56 -2.49 -7.86 -6.80
CA LEU A 56 -1.75 -7.46 -5.60
C LEU A 56 -0.25 -7.61 -5.84
N LEU A 57 0.46 -6.49 -5.92
CA LEU A 57 1.90 -6.46 -6.07
C LEU A 57 2.61 -6.66 -4.73
N PHE A 58 2.09 -6.05 -3.67
CA PHE A 58 2.71 -6.11 -2.34
C PHE A 58 1.68 -5.84 -1.25
N ALA A 59 1.83 -6.55 -0.13
CA ALA A 59 1.15 -6.25 1.13
C ALA A 59 2.18 -6.12 2.27
N GLY A 60 2.03 -5.12 3.13
CA GLY A 60 2.94 -4.93 4.25
C GLY A 60 2.36 -4.14 5.42
N LYS A 61 2.67 -4.56 6.65
CA LYS A 61 2.22 -3.86 7.86
C LYS A 61 3.07 -2.61 8.16
N ALA A 62 2.45 -1.62 8.79
CA ALA A 62 3.12 -0.43 9.28
C ALA A 62 2.56 0.05 10.61
N ARG A 63 3.41 0.68 11.44
CA ARG A 63 2.98 1.49 12.59
C ARG A 63 2.57 2.92 12.22
N LYS A 64 3.08 3.41 11.08
CA LYS A 64 2.79 4.74 10.52
C LYS A 64 2.61 4.60 9.01
N LEU A 65 1.37 4.44 8.56
CA LEU A 65 1.03 4.10 7.18
C LEU A 65 1.63 5.11 6.17
N ARG A 66 1.31 6.40 6.29
CA ARG A 66 1.80 7.42 5.33
C ARG A 66 3.31 7.43 5.20
N GLN A 67 4.02 7.38 6.33
CA GLN A 67 5.48 7.39 6.32
C GLN A 67 6.05 6.14 5.66
N ARG A 68 5.44 4.97 5.92
CA ARG A 68 5.91 3.71 5.34
C ARG A 68 5.62 3.63 3.85
N VAL A 69 4.45 4.09 3.39
CA VAL A 69 4.13 4.19 1.96
C VAL A 69 5.21 5.02 1.24
N LYS A 70 5.52 6.23 1.73
CA LYS A 70 6.57 7.07 1.13
C LYS A 70 7.92 6.34 1.04
N LYS A 71 8.33 5.66 2.11
CA LYS A 71 9.58 4.88 2.11
C LYS A 71 9.63 3.81 1.03
N HIS A 72 8.53 3.09 0.78
CA HIS A 72 8.49 2.09 -0.29
C HIS A 72 8.83 2.68 -1.68
N PHE A 73 8.54 3.96 -1.90
CA PHE A 73 8.85 4.69 -3.14
C PHE A 73 10.21 5.41 -3.11
N GLU A 74 10.87 5.53 -1.95
CA GLU A 74 12.09 6.33 -1.79
C GLU A 74 13.34 5.49 -1.46
N ASP A 75 13.21 4.38 -0.72
CA ASP A 75 14.35 3.61 -0.21
C ASP A 75 14.89 2.55 -1.19
N ASN A 76 16.01 1.87 -0.89
CA ASN A 76 16.58 0.85 -1.78
C ASN A 76 16.36 -0.59 -1.30
N VAL A 77 15.52 -0.76 -0.28
CA VAL A 77 15.27 -2.05 0.40
C VAL A 77 13.82 -2.51 0.27
N SER A 78 12.93 -1.66 -0.25
CA SER A 78 11.56 -2.02 -0.58
C SER A 78 11.52 -3.19 -1.55
N PRO A 79 10.70 -4.23 -1.29
CA PRO A 79 10.55 -5.35 -2.21
C PRO A 79 10.05 -4.94 -3.61
N ILE A 80 9.34 -3.81 -3.70
CA ILE A 80 8.84 -3.26 -4.97
C ILE A 80 9.80 -2.28 -5.65
N LYS A 81 11.05 -2.11 -5.18
CA LYS A 81 11.95 -1.04 -5.66
C LYS A 81 12.17 -1.00 -7.17
N GLU A 82 12.29 -2.17 -7.80
CA GLU A 82 12.47 -2.31 -9.27
C GLU A 82 11.13 -2.28 -10.02
N HIS A 83 10.01 -2.30 -9.29
CA HIS A 83 8.65 -2.48 -9.82
C HIS A 83 7.71 -1.32 -9.49
N ARG A 84 8.22 -0.19 -8.98
CA ARG A 84 7.40 0.96 -8.56
C ARG A 84 6.49 1.51 -9.65
N ASN A 85 6.94 1.44 -10.90
CA ASN A 85 6.18 1.91 -12.06
C ASN A 85 4.92 1.06 -12.33
N GLU A 86 4.89 -0.18 -11.83
CA GLU A 86 3.73 -1.07 -11.94
C GLU A 86 2.63 -0.70 -10.95
N VAL A 87 2.94 0.01 -9.86
CA VAL A 87 1.96 0.40 -8.85
C VAL A 87 1.05 1.50 -9.41
N LYS A 88 -0.24 1.22 -9.49
CA LYS A 88 -1.29 2.12 -9.98
C LYS A 88 -2.30 2.53 -8.92
N GLU A 89 -2.41 1.73 -7.87
CA GLU A 89 -3.27 1.98 -6.74
C GLU A 89 -2.55 1.64 -5.43
N ILE A 90 -2.75 2.49 -4.43
CA ILE A 90 -2.33 2.30 -3.05
C ILE A 90 -3.59 2.25 -2.20
N SER A 91 -3.85 1.10 -1.59
CA SER A 91 -4.92 0.93 -0.63
C SER A 91 -4.33 0.73 0.77
N VAL A 92 -4.99 1.27 1.80
CA VAL A 92 -4.59 1.05 3.20
C VAL A 92 -5.79 0.62 4.04
N ILE A 93 -5.53 -0.30 4.96
CA ILE A 93 -6.48 -0.73 5.98
C ILE A 93 -5.91 -0.31 7.33
N ILE A 94 -6.63 0.51 8.08
CA ILE A 94 -6.25 1.00 9.39
C ILE A 94 -6.51 -0.12 10.41
N ILE A 95 -5.43 -0.57 11.05
CA ILE A 95 -5.46 -1.62 12.06
C ILE A 95 -4.48 -1.24 13.15
N GLU A 96 -5.01 -0.86 14.31
CA GLU A 96 -4.21 -0.37 15.44
C GLU A 96 -3.57 -1.53 16.21
N ASP A 97 -4.32 -2.62 16.38
CA ASP A 97 -3.82 -3.80 17.08
C ASP A 97 -2.62 -4.43 16.33
N PRO A 98 -1.47 -4.63 17.00
CA PRO A 98 -0.28 -5.20 16.36
C PRO A 98 -0.41 -6.68 16.03
N MET A 99 -1.19 -7.45 16.78
CA MET A 99 -1.43 -8.87 16.54
C MET A 99 -2.33 -9.05 15.32
N GLU A 100 -3.40 -8.27 15.21
CA GLU A 100 -4.25 -8.29 14.01
C GLU A 100 -3.46 -7.95 12.75
N ARG A 101 -2.59 -6.92 12.80
CA ARG A 101 -1.72 -6.60 11.66
C ARG A 101 -0.83 -7.76 11.23
N GLU A 102 -0.32 -8.52 12.19
CA GLU A 102 0.53 -9.68 11.90
C GLU A 102 -0.24 -10.77 11.15
N ILE A 103 -1.47 -11.03 11.62
CA ILE A 103 -2.38 -12.00 11.02
C ILE A 103 -2.79 -11.55 9.62
N TYR A 104 -3.27 -10.32 9.46
CA TYR A 104 -3.75 -9.81 8.18
C TYR A 104 -2.64 -9.70 7.14
N GLU A 105 -1.44 -9.24 7.51
CA GLU A 105 -0.30 -9.21 6.58
C GLU A 105 -0.06 -10.61 5.99
N THR A 106 0.11 -11.60 6.85
CA THR A 106 0.37 -12.98 6.44
C THR A 106 -0.78 -13.54 5.62
N TYR A 107 -2.02 -13.35 6.09
CA TYR A 107 -3.21 -13.87 5.42
C TYR A 107 -3.40 -13.26 4.03
N ILE A 108 -3.26 -11.93 3.89
CA ILE A 108 -3.44 -11.22 2.63
C ILE A 108 -2.37 -11.63 1.62
N ILE A 109 -1.09 -11.67 2.03
CA ILE A 109 0.02 -12.08 1.16
C ILE A 109 -0.29 -13.42 0.49
N ASN A 110 -0.79 -14.38 1.27
CA ASN A 110 -0.96 -15.76 0.80
C ASN A 110 -2.27 -16.00 0.06
N THR A 111 -3.37 -15.39 0.50
CA THR A 111 -4.68 -15.57 -0.12
C THR A 111 -4.83 -14.79 -1.42
N GLN A 112 -4.20 -13.62 -1.53
CA GLN A 112 -4.20 -12.80 -2.75
C GLN A 112 -2.92 -12.97 -3.59
N ARG A 113 -1.98 -13.83 -3.15
CA ARG A 113 -0.72 -14.13 -3.85
C ARG A 113 0.07 -12.87 -4.21
N ALA A 114 0.44 -12.09 -3.21
CA ALA A 114 1.16 -10.83 -3.39
C ALA A 114 2.51 -11.06 -4.12
N ARG A 115 2.64 -10.51 -5.33
CA ARG A 115 3.68 -10.90 -6.30
C ARG A 115 5.12 -10.65 -5.85
N TYR A 116 5.37 -9.53 -5.17
CA TYR A 116 6.71 -9.07 -4.80
C TYR A 116 6.99 -9.20 -3.30
N ASN A 117 6.11 -9.82 -2.51
CA ASN A 117 6.44 -10.19 -1.15
C ASN A 117 7.51 -11.28 -1.16
N VAL A 118 8.56 -11.10 -0.35
CA VAL A 118 9.67 -12.05 -0.21
C VAL A 118 9.68 -12.78 1.12
N ASP A 119 8.92 -12.28 2.09
CA ASP A 119 8.77 -12.85 3.43
C ASP A 119 7.29 -13.22 3.64
N LYS A 120 7.04 -14.20 4.51
CA LYS A 120 5.71 -14.73 4.84
C LYS A 120 4.94 -15.27 3.62
N VAL A 121 5.66 -15.81 2.64
CA VAL A 121 5.10 -16.46 1.45
C VAL A 121 5.11 -17.97 1.67
N PHE A 122 3.92 -18.58 1.60
CA PHE A 122 3.66 -20.00 1.86
C PHE A 122 2.90 -20.66 0.70
N PHE A 123 2.84 -20.01 -0.46
CA PHE A 123 2.29 -20.58 -1.70
C PHE A 123 3.41 -20.92 -2.67
N GLU A 124 3.16 -21.95 -3.49
CA GLU A 124 3.99 -22.35 -4.64
C GLU A 124 3.59 -21.59 -5.90
#